data_AF-A0A9E3B7G1-F1
#
_entry.id   AF-A0A9E3B7G1-F1
#
_cell.length_a   1.000
_cell.length_b   1.000
_cell.length_c   1.000
_cell.angle_alpha   90.00
_cell.angle_beta   90.00
_cell.angle_gamma   90.00
#
_symmetry.space_group_name_H-M   'P 1'
#
loop_
_entity.id
_entity.type
_entity.pdbx_description
1 polymer ?
#
loop_
_entity_poly.entity_id
_entity_poly.type
_entity_poly.pdbx_seq_one_letter_code
_entity_poly.pdbx_strand_id
1 'polypeptide(L)'
;MTQTHPWWQTGVIYQIYPRSFMDSNADGVGDLAGIAQKLDYLQWLGVDALWLSPIYPSPMADFGYDIVNHTDIDPLFGTLADFDALILQSHHRNLKVIMDYVPNHTSDEHPWFQVS
;
A
#
# COMPACT_ATOMS: atom_id res chain seq x y z
N MET A 1 -0.75 -36.86 7.86
CA MET A 1 -0.74 -35.85 6.79
C MET A 1 -0.49 -34.52 7.46
N THR A 2 0.59 -33.82 7.11
CA THR A 2 0.84 -32.46 7.61
C THR A 2 -0.27 -31.56 7.09
N GLN A 3 -1.01 -30.91 7.99
CA GLN A 3 -2.08 -30.00 7.62
C GLN A 3 -1.44 -28.74 7.03
N THR A 4 -1.69 -28.47 5.75
CA THR A 4 -1.21 -27.25 5.10
C THR A 4 -2.09 -26.09 5.55
N HIS A 5 -1.55 -25.23 6.40
CA HIS A 5 -2.22 -24.01 6.83
C HIS A 5 -2.29 -22.99 5.68
N PRO A 6 -3.39 -22.23 5.54
CA PRO A 6 -3.41 -21.01 4.72
C PRO A 6 -2.26 -20.06 5.11
N TRP A 7 -1.67 -19.38 4.13
CA TRP A 7 -0.47 -18.53 4.34
C TRP A 7 -0.64 -17.51 5.47
N TRP A 8 -1.82 -16.92 5.61
CA TRP A 8 -2.12 -15.86 6.59
C TRP A 8 -2.18 -16.35 8.04
N GLN A 9 -2.23 -17.67 8.27
CA GLN A 9 -2.22 -18.23 9.63
C GLN A 9 -0.82 -18.30 10.24
N THR A 10 0.21 -18.33 9.40
CA THR A 10 1.59 -18.56 9.83
C THR A 10 2.60 -17.57 9.25
N GLY A 11 2.21 -16.81 8.23
CA GLY A 11 3.10 -15.89 7.52
C GLY A 11 3.43 -14.63 8.32
N VAL A 12 4.64 -14.10 8.10
CA VAL A 12 5.10 -12.84 8.67
C VAL A 12 4.55 -11.68 7.84
N ILE A 13 3.77 -10.81 8.47
CA ILE A 13 3.23 -9.60 7.85
C ILE A 13 4.12 -8.42 8.24
N TYR A 14 4.54 -7.65 7.24
CA TYR A 14 5.29 -6.41 7.41
C TYR A 14 4.43 -5.22 7.00
N GLN A 15 4.10 -4.35 7.96
CA GLN A 15 3.38 -3.13 7.68
C GLN A 15 4.34 -2.06 7.13
N ILE A 16 4.00 -1.49 5.99
CA ILE A 16 4.73 -0.40 5.36
C ILE A 16 3.89 0.86 5.48
N TYR A 17 4.50 1.91 6.02
CA TYR A 17 3.99 3.27 5.92
C TYR A 17 4.64 3.96 4.70
N PRO A 18 3.93 4.06 3.54
CA PRO A 18 4.54 4.35 2.24
C PRO A 18 5.37 5.64 2.23
N ARG A 19 4.79 6.71 2.79
CA ARG A 19 5.37 8.06 2.84
C ARG A 19 6.77 8.13 3.46
N SER A 20 7.13 7.19 4.34
CA SER A 20 8.41 7.22 5.07
C SER A 20 9.31 6.04 4.77
N PHE A 21 8.94 5.17 3.83
CA PHE A 21 9.67 3.91 3.62
C PHE A 21 10.88 4.08 2.69
N MET A 22 10.65 4.54 1.45
CA MET A 22 11.71 4.77 0.47
C MET A 22 11.23 5.73 -0.62
N ASP A 23 11.90 6.87 -0.73
CA ASP A 23 11.72 7.86 -1.81
C ASP A 23 12.55 7.42 -3.02
N SER A 24 11.93 7.33 -4.20
CA SER A 24 12.60 6.92 -5.45
C SER A 24 12.87 8.06 -6.42
N ASN A 25 12.27 9.23 -6.22
CA ASN A 25 12.26 10.35 -7.16
C ASN A 25 12.94 11.63 -6.60
N ALA A 26 13.40 11.59 -5.35
CA ALA A 26 14.06 12.65 -4.60
C ALA A 26 13.18 13.86 -4.25
N ASP A 27 11.86 13.69 -4.10
CA ASP A 27 10.94 14.72 -3.62
C ASP A 27 10.80 14.78 -2.08
N GLY A 28 11.43 13.85 -1.36
CA GLY A 28 11.41 13.75 0.10
C GLY A 28 10.27 12.89 0.66
N VAL A 29 9.49 12.24 -0.20
CA VAL A 29 8.36 11.38 0.16
C VAL A 29 8.54 9.97 -0.42
N GLY A 30 8.30 8.96 0.41
CA GLY A 30 8.31 7.58 -0.04
C GLY A 30 7.15 7.26 -0.97
N ASP A 31 7.42 6.45 -2.00
CA ASP A 31 6.51 6.19 -3.11
C ASP A 31 6.45 4.68 -3.47
N LEU A 32 5.52 4.29 -4.35
CA LEU A 32 5.31 2.88 -4.72
C LEU A 32 6.51 2.28 -5.45
N ALA A 33 7.21 3.06 -6.27
CA ALA A 33 8.41 2.60 -6.96
C ALA A 33 9.58 2.36 -5.98
N GLY A 34 9.68 3.16 -4.93
CA GLY A 34 10.62 3.00 -3.83
C GLY A 34 10.34 1.73 -3.03
N ILE A 35 9.07 1.41 -2.76
CA ILE A 35 8.70 0.10 -2.18
C ILE A 35 9.13 -1.03 -3.12
N ALA A 36 8.86 -0.92 -4.42
CA ALA A 36 9.22 -1.94 -5.41
C ALA A 36 10.74 -2.20 -5.45
N GLN A 37 11.57 -1.16 -5.30
CA GLN A 37 13.04 -1.28 -5.23
C GLN A 37 13.55 -2.04 -3.98
N LYS A 38 12.72 -2.18 -2.93
CA LYS A 38 13.08 -2.86 -1.68
C LYS A 38 12.48 -4.25 -1.54
N LEU A 39 11.77 -4.76 -2.54
CA LEU A 39 11.16 -6.10 -2.46
C LEU A 39 12.18 -7.22 -2.24
N ASP A 40 13.39 -7.11 -2.79
CA ASP A 40 14.46 -8.10 -2.56
C ASP A 40 14.93 -8.08 -1.09
N TYR A 41 14.99 -6.89 -0.48
CA TYR A 41 15.28 -6.75 0.95
C TYR A 41 14.17 -7.36 1.81
N LEU A 42 12.90 -7.10 1.48
CA LEU A 42 11.75 -7.62 2.20
C LEU A 42 11.67 -9.15 2.09
N GLN A 43 11.99 -9.71 0.93
CA GLN A 43 12.11 -11.15 0.73
C GLN A 43 13.27 -11.73 1.55
N TRP A 44 14.46 -11.10 1.51
CA TRP A 44 15.61 -11.53 2.32
C TRP A 44 15.31 -11.51 3.82
N LEU A 45 14.54 -10.51 4.28
CA LEU A 45 14.11 -10.38 5.67
C LEU A 45 13.21 -11.55 6.12
N GLY A 46 12.61 -12.29 5.18
CA GLY A 46 11.73 -13.42 5.46
C GLY A 46 10.26 -13.03 5.65
N VAL A 47 9.83 -11.92 5.05
CA VAL A 47 8.42 -11.48 5.07
C VAL A 47 7.60 -12.29 4.06
N ASP A 48 6.36 -12.63 4.42
CA ASP A 48 5.41 -13.33 3.54
C ASP A 48 4.37 -12.39 2.93
N ALA A 49 4.05 -11.28 3.60
CA ALA A 49 3.06 -10.31 3.14
C ALA A 49 3.41 -8.86 3.52
N LEU A 50 3.10 -7.95 2.61
CA LEU A 50 3.17 -6.51 2.82
C LEU A 50 1.77 -6.01 3.18
N TRP A 51 1.65 -5.20 4.23
CA TRP A 51 0.43 -4.44 4.51
C TRP A 51 0.72 -2.96 4.32
N LEU A 52 0.10 -2.35 3.31
CA LEU A 52 0.29 -0.94 3.01
C LEU A 52 -0.74 -0.12 3.80
N SER A 53 -0.27 0.84 4.59
CA SER A 53 -1.11 1.98 5.02
C SER A 53 -1.67 2.71 3.78
N PRO A 54 -2.73 3.53 3.91
CA PRO A 54 -3.46 4.09 2.78
C PRO A 54 -2.59 4.77 1.72
N ILE A 55 -2.87 4.45 0.45
CA ILE A 55 -2.24 5.04 -0.74
C ILE A 55 -3.27 5.66 -1.70
N TYR A 56 -4.52 5.82 -1.25
CA TYR A 56 -5.60 6.43 -2.02
C TYR A 56 -5.46 7.95 -2.02
N PRO A 57 -6.00 8.65 -3.04
CA PRO A 57 -6.10 10.10 -3.05
C PRO A 57 -6.67 10.64 -1.74
N SER A 58 -5.95 11.58 -1.13
CA SER A 58 -6.28 12.18 0.16
C SER A 58 -5.73 13.61 0.27
N PRO A 59 -6.45 14.55 0.91
CA PRO A 59 -5.92 15.86 1.29
C PRO A 59 -4.79 15.78 2.32
N MET A 60 -4.52 14.59 2.87
CA MET A 60 -3.49 14.29 3.87
C MET A 60 -3.72 14.98 5.22
N ALA A 61 -4.97 15.32 5.56
CA ALA A 61 -5.33 15.88 6.86
C ALA A 61 -5.15 14.83 7.99
N ASP A 62 -5.32 13.55 7.66
CA ASP A 62 -5.02 12.39 8.51
C ASP A 62 -4.08 11.40 7.79
N PHE A 63 -3.11 11.94 7.07
CA PHE A 63 -2.05 11.19 6.39
C PHE A 63 -2.53 9.98 5.56
N GLY A 64 -3.65 10.15 4.84
CA GLY A 64 -4.17 9.15 3.90
C GLY A 64 -5.43 8.42 4.37
N TYR A 65 -5.82 8.54 5.64
CA TYR A 65 -7.07 7.95 6.15
C TYR A 65 -8.31 8.80 5.78
N ASP A 66 -8.12 10.07 5.43
CA ASP A 66 -9.12 10.97 4.86
C ASP A 66 -9.22 10.82 3.33
N ILE A 67 -9.89 9.76 2.86
CA ILE A 67 -9.93 9.35 1.45
C ILE A 67 -10.92 10.20 0.62
N VAL A 68 -10.50 10.68 -0.56
CA VAL A 68 -11.37 11.37 -1.56
C VAL A 68 -11.74 10.50 -2.77
N ASN A 69 -10.98 9.44 -3.06
CA ASN A 69 -11.30 8.48 -4.10
C ASN A 69 -10.75 7.08 -3.76
N HIS A 70 -11.63 6.11 -3.52
CA HIS A 70 -11.25 4.74 -3.13
C HIS A 70 -10.72 3.87 -4.29
N THR A 71 -10.72 4.39 -5.52
CA THR A 71 -10.45 3.60 -6.75
C THR A 71 -9.23 4.05 -7.53
N ASP A 72 -8.44 4.96 -6.96
CA ASP A 72 -7.25 5.51 -7.58
C ASP A 72 -6.10 5.56 -6.56
N ILE A 73 -4.91 5.96 -7.01
CA ILE A 73 -3.71 6.13 -6.19
C ILE A 73 -3.43 7.61 -6.00
N ASP A 74 -3.01 8.00 -4.79
CA ASP A 74 -2.58 9.38 -4.54
C ASP A 74 -1.38 9.71 -5.42
N PRO A 75 -1.39 10.82 -6.18
CA PRO A 75 -0.27 11.22 -7.02
C PRO A 75 1.05 11.38 -6.26
N LEU A 76 1.00 11.60 -4.94
CA LEU A 76 2.17 11.62 -4.06
C LEU A 76 2.91 10.27 -4.01
N PHE A 77 2.19 9.16 -4.17
CA PHE A 77 2.75 7.81 -4.12
C PHE A 77 2.97 7.18 -5.50
N GLY A 78 2.30 7.69 -6.54
CA GLY A 78 2.46 7.25 -7.92
C GLY A 78 1.13 7.13 -8.66
N THR A 79 1.05 6.14 -9.54
CA THR A 79 -0.13 5.88 -10.38
C THR A 79 -0.68 4.47 -10.18
N LEU A 80 -1.87 4.20 -10.71
CA LEU A 80 -2.40 2.83 -10.80
C LEU A 80 -1.45 1.87 -11.54
N ALA A 81 -0.72 2.34 -12.55
CA ALA A 81 0.26 1.52 -13.26
C ALA A 81 1.47 1.17 -12.37
N ASP A 82 1.91 2.09 -11.51
CA ASP A 82 2.97 1.82 -10.54
C ASP A 82 2.49 0.82 -9.48
N PHE A 83 1.23 0.91 -9.07
CA PHE A 83 0.62 -0.07 -8.17
C PHE A 83 0.52 -1.46 -8.81
N ASP A 84 0.06 -1.55 -10.07
CA ASP A 84 0.06 -2.82 -10.83
C ASP A 84 1.46 -3.44 -10.92
N ALA A 85 2.48 -2.60 -11.18
CA ALA A 85 3.86 -3.04 -11.22
C ALA A 85 4.32 -3.56 -9.84
N LEU A 86 4.00 -2.86 -8.75
CA LEU A 86 4.32 -3.29 -7.38
C LEU A 86 3.67 -4.64 -7.05
N ILE A 87 2.39 -4.82 -7.38
CA ILE A 87 1.66 -6.08 -7.16
C ILE A 87 2.33 -7.22 -7.95
N LEU A 88 2.58 -7.00 -9.24
CA LEU A 88 3.21 -8.00 -10.10
C LEU A 88 4.59 -8.42 -9.54
N GLN A 89 5.44 -7.45 -9.20
CA GLN A 89 6.78 -7.72 -8.67
C GLN A 89 6.76 -8.37 -7.29
N SER A 90 5.79 -8.04 -6.44
CA SER A 90 5.58 -8.69 -5.15
C SER A 90 5.20 -10.15 -5.34
N HIS A 91 4.23 -10.43 -6.21
CA HIS A 91 3.79 -11.79 -6.50
C HIS A 91 4.88 -12.66 -7.14
N HIS A 92 5.75 -12.10 -7.99
CA HIS A 92 6.93 -12.80 -8.52
C HIS A 92 7.88 -13.30 -7.42
N ARG A 93 7.90 -12.63 -6.27
CA ARG A 93 8.69 -12.99 -5.08
C ARG A 93 7.92 -13.83 -4.07
N ASN A 94 6.72 -14.29 -4.43
CA ASN A 94 5.77 -14.98 -3.58
C ASN A 94 5.31 -14.16 -2.35
N LEU A 95 5.49 -12.84 -2.37
CA LEU A 95 4.94 -11.94 -1.36
C LEU A 95 3.45 -11.75 -1.61
N LYS A 96 2.65 -11.61 -0.55
CA LYS A 96 1.26 -11.14 -0.62
C LYS A 96 1.21 -9.64 -0.39
N VAL A 97 0.16 -8.99 -0.86
CA VAL A 97 -0.08 -7.56 -0.61
C VAL A 97 -1.47 -7.38 -0.03
N ILE A 98 -1.56 -6.68 1.09
CA ILE A 98 -2.78 -6.34 1.81
C ILE A 98 -2.93 -4.82 1.75
N MET A 99 -4.11 -4.38 1.34
CA MET A 99 -4.49 -2.97 1.34
C MET A 99 -5.19 -2.62 2.65
N ASP A 100 -4.86 -1.46 3.22
CA ASP A 100 -5.69 -0.87 4.26
C ASP A 100 -7.01 -0.37 3.65
N TYR A 101 -8.14 -0.62 4.33
CA TYR A 101 -9.47 -0.25 3.86
C TYR A 101 -10.22 0.47 4.99
N VAL A 102 -10.70 1.69 4.70
CA VAL A 102 -11.32 2.59 5.67
C VAL A 102 -12.82 2.72 5.38
N PRO A 103 -13.69 1.85 5.92
CA PRO A 103 -15.13 1.87 5.62
C PRO A 103 -15.92 2.88 6.47
N ASN A 104 -15.33 3.39 7.56
CA ASN A 104 -16.09 4.15 8.57
C ASN A 104 -16.42 5.58 8.11
N HIS A 105 -15.57 6.20 7.30
CA HIS A 105 -15.67 7.61 6.92
C HIS A 105 -14.98 7.87 5.58
N THR A 106 -15.27 9.03 4.99
CA THR A 106 -14.55 9.61 3.84
C THR A 106 -14.07 11.02 4.20
N SER A 107 -13.18 11.60 3.40
CA SER A 107 -12.88 13.04 3.49
C SER A 107 -14.13 13.89 3.25
N ASP A 108 -14.17 15.09 3.82
CA ASP A 108 -15.14 16.13 3.48
C ASP A 108 -14.97 16.66 2.04
N GLU A 109 -13.81 16.49 1.42
CA GLU A 109 -13.58 16.77 0.00
C GLU A 109 -14.09 15.64 -0.92
N HIS A 110 -14.57 14.52 -0.38
CA HIS A 110 -15.06 13.39 -1.19
C HIS A 110 -16.33 13.79 -1.97
N PRO A 111 -16.49 13.38 -3.25
CA PRO A 111 -17.67 13.74 -4.07
C PRO A 111 -19.00 13.39 -3.41
N TRP A 112 -19.08 12.27 -2.67
CA TRP A 112 -20.25 11.88 -1.90
C TRP A 112 -20.63 12.88 -0.79
N PHE A 113 -19.64 13.49 -0.12
CA PHE A 113 -19.91 14.50 0.91
C PHE A 113 -20.40 15.81 0.29
N GLN A 114 -19.81 16.21 -0.84
CA GLN A 114 -20.17 17.44 -1.56
C GLN A 114 -21.60 17.46 -2.12
N VAL A 115 -22.20 16.28 -2.30
CA VAL A 115 -23.58 16.12 -2.82
C VAL A 115 -24.58 15.63 -1.78
N SER A 116 -24.17 15.55 -0.49
CA SER A 116 -25.03 15.10 0.62
C SER A 116 -25.96 16.19 1.14
#